data_AF-A0A1U7CYS1-F1
#
_entry.id   AF-A0A1U7CYS1-F1
#
_cell.length_a   1.000
_cell.length_b   1.000
_cell.length_c   1.000
_cell.angle_alpha   90.00
_cell.angle_beta   90.00
_cell.angle_gamma   90.00
#
_symmetry.space_group_name_H-M   'P 1'
#
loop_
_entity.id
_entity.type
_entity.pdbx_description
1 polymer ?
#
loop_
_entity_poly.entity_id
_entity_poly.type
_entity_poly.pdbx_seq_one_letter_code
_entity_poly.pdbx_strand_id
1 'polypeptide(L)'
;MVANLLIYLIVAIGEAVCVAFAINVVHGRAWKVRWHEKATMAFMAVCGLGSLELARRYRLTPFADWPVLLKSLATLCSFVALVVLPAVTFARSRRRTPEGMVRDDHRSVLDGKNREAFIGQGTFSWMLRLPGNESLDLTVHEWSLRIPQLPPELDELSILHLTDLHFSHAYDRRYFEAVVEAAASAPADLVFVTGDLVDEPECIEWITPLLARLSGPLGRFAILGNHDHHHDMDRIARATTAAGYTVLDGDVATVDVHGRRLAIGGTCAPWGPAIAAGSIPEADFSMLLSHTPDLAYKAAAQGWDFMLCGHNHGGQIRLPVIGPVLMPSRFSRRFDRGFFRIDPTLMYVSQGVGAKHPIRYGCPPEISRFTLVRHDVAAPRDQSAGAARQPVEA
;
A
#
# COMPACT_ATOMS: atom_id res chain seq x y z
N MET A 1 -37.37 -17.95 16.94
CA MET A 1 -36.64 -18.35 15.71
C MET A 1 -35.81 -17.20 15.13
N VAL A 2 -36.41 -16.07 14.77
CA VAL A 2 -35.69 -14.91 14.18
C VAL A 2 -34.57 -14.36 15.08
N ALA A 3 -34.82 -14.20 16.39
CA ALA A 3 -33.82 -13.71 17.33
C ALA A 3 -32.58 -14.61 17.43
N ASN A 4 -32.76 -15.94 17.42
CA ASN A 4 -31.63 -16.88 17.44
C ASN A 4 -30.81 -16.79 16.16
N LEU A 5 -31.46 -16.71 15.00
CA LEU A 5 -30.76 -16.55 13.71
C LEU A 5 -29.98 -15.23 13.65
N LEU A 6 -30.50 -14.16 14.23
CA LEU A 6 -29.78 -12.88 14.32
C LEU A 6 -28.53 -12.98 15.19
N ILE A 7 -28.62 -13.65 16.35
CA ILE A 7 -27.47 -13.92 17.21
C ILE A 7 -26.41 -14.70 16.44
N TYR A 8 -26.81 -15.74 15.69
CA TYR A 8 -25.88 -16.50 14.85
C TYR A 8 -25.17 -15.66 13.80
N LEU A 9 -25.92 -14.81 13.09
CA LEU A 9 -25.35 -13.95 12.08
C LEU A 9 -24.31 -13.00 12.68
N ILE A 10 -24.61 -12.40 13.84
CA ILE A 10 -23.69 -11.53 14.57
C ILE A 10 -22.42 -12.29 14.99
N VAL A 11 -22.57 -13.49 15.54
CA VAL A 11 -21.44 -14.34 15.93
C VAL A 11 -20.57 -14.69 14.72
N ALA A 12 -21.17 -15.10 13.59
CA ALA A 12 -20.45 -15.45 12.37
C ALA A 12 -19.68 -14.25 11.79
N ILE A 13 -20.25 -13.05 11.82
CA ILE A 13 -19.54 -11.82 11.42
C ILE A 13 -18.32 -11.59 12.33
N GLY A 14 -18.50 -11.73 13.64
CA GLY A 14 -17.42 -11.56 14.62
C GLY A 14 -16.29 -12.56 14.43
N GLU A 15 -16.64 -13.83 14.23
CA GLU A 15 -15.68 -14.89 13.90
C GLU A 15 -14.90 -14.57 12.62
N ALA A 16 -15.60 -14.18 11.55
CA ALA A 16 -14.95 -13.82 10.28
C ALA A 16 -13.98 -12.64 10.44
N VAL A 17 -14.32 -11.63 11.25
CA VAL A 17 -13.42 -10.50 11.55
C VAL A 17 -12.17 -10.96 12.32
N CYS A 18 -12.33 -11.83 13.31
CA CYS A 18 -11.20 -12.40 14.07
C CYS A 18 -10.28 -13.21 13.17
N VAL A 19 -10.85 -14.07 12.32
CA VAL A 19 -10.09 -14.89 11.36
C VAL A 19 -9.35 -14.00 10.36
N ALA A 20 -10.03 -13.02 9.77
CA ALA A 20 -9.40 -12.06 8.86
C ALA A 20 -8.26 -11.28 9.53
N PHE A 21 -8.45 -10.81 10.76
CA PHE A 21 -7.40 -10.14 11.53
C PHE A 21 -6.19 -11.06 11.77
N ALA A 22 -6.42 -12.31 12.17
CA ALA A 22 -5.37 -13.29 12.38
C ALA A 22 -4.60 -13.56 11.08
N ILE A 23 -5.30 -13.78 9.96
CA ILE A 23 -4.68 -13.95 8.64
C ILE A 23 -3.82 -12.75 8.29
N ASN A 24 -4.35 -11.53 8.44
CA ASN A 24 -3.63 -10.30 8.11
C ASN A 24 -2.31 -10.18 8.88
N VAL A 25 -2.36 -10.35 10.21
CA VAL A 25 -1.17 -10.21 11.06
C VAL A 25 -0.17 -11.35 10.85
N VAL A 26 -0.67 -12.58 10.63
CA VAL A 26 0.19 -13.73 10.32
C VAL A 26 0.90 -13.49 9.00
N HIS A 27 0.18 -13.21 7.92
CA HIS A 27 0.76 -13.03 6.58
C HIS A 27 1.58 -11.74 6.42
N GLY A 28 1.39 -10.73 7.29
CA GLY A 28 2.28 -9.57 7.36
C GLY A 28 3.68 -9.84 7.94
N ARG A 29 3.97 -11.07 8.36
CA ARG A 29 5.33 -11.47 8.81
C ARG A 29 6.07 -12.17 7.67
N ALA A 30 7.37 -11.92 7.55
CA ALA A 30 8.24 -12.67 6.63
C ALA A 30 8.48 -14.10 7.16
N TRP A 31 7.62 -15.02 6.74
CA TRP A 31 7.82 -16.44 6.99
C TRP A 31 8.83 -17.02 5.99
N LYS A 32 9.86 -17.70 6.50
CA LYS A 32 10.84 -18.41 5.64
C LYS A 32 10.28 -19.72 5.05
N VAL A 33 9.14 -20.20 5.55
CA VAL A 33 8.60 -21.53 5.25
C VAL A 33 7.37 -21.45 4.36
N ARG A 34 7.38 -22.15 3.22
CA ARG A 34 6.34 -22.12 2.16
C ARG A 34 5.00 -22.78 2.53
N TRP A 35 4.87 -23.36 3.73
CA TRP A 35 3.64 -24.06 4.15
C TRP A 35 2.59 -23.16 4.80
N HIS A 36 2.91 -21.90 5.10
CA HIS A 36 2.00 -20.98 5.79
C HIS A 36 0.70 -20.73 5.01
N GLU A 37 0.74 -20.65 3.68
CA GLU A 37 -0.47 -20.56 2.83
C GLU A 37 -1.36 -21.79 2.99
N LYS A 38 -0.79 -23.01 2.88
CA LYS A 38 -1.51 -24.28 3.06
C LYS A 38 -2.08 -24.41 4.47
N ALA A 39 -1.31 -24.04 5.48
CA ALA A 39 -1.74 -24.04 6.87
C ALA A 39 -2.91 -23.06 7.09
N THR A 40 -2.87 -21.88 6.45
CA THR A 40 -3.96 -20.90 6.51
C THR A 40 -5.21 -21.43 5.84
N MET A 41 -5.10 -22.07 4.66
CA MET A 41 -6.25 -22.71 4.00
C MET A 41 -6.85 -23.81 4.87
N ALA A 42 -6.02 -24.68 5.47
CA ALA A 42 -6.49 -25.73 6.37
C ALA A 42 -7.18 -25.13 7.61
N PHE A 43 -6.59 -24.08 8.21
CA PHE A 43 -7.17 -23.37 9.35
C PHE A 43 -8.54 -22.76 8.99
N MET A 44 -8.65 -22.07 7.85
CA MET A 44 -9.93 -21.53 7.37
C MET A 44 -10.98 -22.62 7.14
N ALA A 45 -10.58 -23.76 6.57
CA ALA A 45 -11.49 -24.90 6.37
C ALA A 45 -11.98 -25.47 7.70
N VAL A 46 -11.10 -25.61 8.68
CA VAL A 46 -11.45 -26.09 10.04
C VAL A 46 -12.41 -25.10 10.72
N CYS A 47 -12.10 -23.80 10.70
CA CYS A 47 -12.99 -22.77 11.22
C CYS A 47 -14.36 -22.83 10.54
N GLY A 48 -14.41 -22.82 9.21
CA GLY A 48 -15.66 -22.85 8.44
C GLY A 48 -16.51 -24.10 8.70
N LEU A 49 -15.90 -25.29 8.77
CA LEU A 49 -16.58 -26.53 9.15
C LEU A 49 -17.09 -26.48 10.59
N GLY A 50 -16.31 -25.90 11.50
CA GLY A 50 -16.71 -25.64 12.87
C GLY A 50 -17.94 -24.73 12.96
N SER A 51 -17.91 -23.58 12.27
CA SER A 51 -19.04 -22.64 12.21
C SER A 51 -20.28 -23.29 11.60
N LEU A 52 -20.12 -24.10 10.54
CA LEU A 52 -21.23 -24.82 9.91
C LEU A 52 -21.85 -25.85 10.86
N GLU A 53 -21.02 -26.61 11.59
CA GLU A 53 -21.51 -27.60 12.55
C GLU A 53 -22.19 -26.94 13.76
N LEU A 54 -21.67 -25.80 14.22
CA LEU A 54 -22.30 -24.98 15.25
C LEU A 54 -23.67 -24.45 14.79
N ALA A 55 -23.74 -23.92 13.57
CA ALA A 55 -25.00 -23.49 12.98
C ALA A 55 -25.97 -24.68 12.85
N ARG A 56 -25.52 -25.84 12.36
CA ARG A 56 -26.38 -27.03 12.21
C ARG A 56 -27.00 -27.48 13.53
N ARG A 57 -26.19 -27.56 14.60
CA ARG A 57 -26.64 -28.06 15.91
C ARG A 57 -27.48 -27.08 16.68
N TYR A 58 -27.13 -25.79 16.62
CA TYR A 58 -27.63 -24.84 17.60
C TYR A 58 -28.44 -23.69 16.98
N ARG A 59 -28.60 -23.60 15.64
CA ARG A 59 -29.40 -22.53 14.97
C ARG A 59 -30.83 -22.35 15.49
N LEU A 60 -31.44 -23.42 16.00
CA LEU A 60 -32.79 -23.39 16.59
C LEU A 60 -32.77 -23.46 18.13
N THR A 61 -31.62 -23.75 18.74
CA THR A 61 -31.45 -23.88 20.19
C THR A 61 -31.35 -22.50 20.84
N PRO A 62 -32.17 -22.17 21.84
CA PRO A 62 -32.05 -20.90 22.56
C PRO A 62 -30.64 -20.68 23.11
N PHE A 63 -30.14 -19.45 23.01
CA PHE A 63 -28.78 -19.10 23.46
C PHE A 63 -28.52 -19.47 24.93
N ALA A 64 -29.56 -19.38 25.78
CA ALA A 64 -29.51 -19.76 27.19
C ALA A 64 -29.15 -21.24 27.42
N ASP A 65 -29.40 -22.11 26.44
CA ASP A 65 -29.15 -23.56 26.54
C ASP A 65 -27.82 -23.98 25.92
N TRP A 66 -27.04 -23.03 25.40
CA TRP A 66 -25.75 -23.36 24.80
C TRP A 66 -24.72 -23.76 25.87
N PRO A 67 -23.73 -24.60 25.50
CA PRO A 67 -22.58 -24.88 26.35
C PRO A 67 -21.84 -23.60 26.76
N VAL A 68 -21.31 -23.56 27.98
CA VAL A 68 -20.66 -22.36 28.55
C VAL A 68 -19.53 -21.83 27.65
N LEU A 69 -18.66 -22.71 27.16
CA LEU A 69 -17.57 -22.32 26.25
C LEU A 69 -18.08 -21.67 24.96
N LEU A 70 -19.19 -22.19 24.41
CA LEU A 70 -19.79 -21.65 23.19
C LEU A 70 -20.42 -20.28 23.46
N LYS A 71 -21.06 -20.08 24.61
CA LYS A 71 -21.56 -18.76 25.05
C LYS A 71 -20.43 -17.75 25.18
N SER A 72 -19.29 -18.14 25.76
CA SER A 72 -18.12 -17.26 25.89
C SER A 72 -17.56 -16.86 24.53
N LEU A 73 -17.37 -17.82 23.61
CA LEU A 73 -16.93 -17.54 22.24
C LEU A 73 -17.92 -16.63 21.51
N ALA A 74 -19.21 -16.96 21.56
CA ALA A 74 -20.27 -16.16 20.93
C ALA A 74 -20.34 -14.74 21.48
N THR A 75 -20.13 -14.56 22.78
CA THR A 75 -20.09 -13.24 23.43
C THR A 75 -18.90 -12.42 22.92
N LEU A 76 -17.71 -13.03 22.84
CA LEU A 76 -16.53 -12.37 22.28
C LEU A 76 -16.74 -11.99 20.80
N CYS A 77 -17.20 -12.93 19.97
CA CYS A 77 -17.49 -12.67 18.56
C CYS A 77 -18.55 -11.57 18.40
N SER A 78 -19.61 -11.59 19.22
CA SER A 78 -20.64 -10.54 19.19
C SER A 78 -20.08 -9.17 19.58
N PHE A 79 -19.19 -9.10 20.57
CA PHE A 79 -18.49 -7.87 20.92
C PHE A 79 -17.62 -7.37 19.75
N VAL A 80 -16.90 -8.27 19.08
CA VAL A 80 -16.09 -7.91 17.89
C VAL A 80 -16.99 -7.40 16.76
N ALA A 81 -18.10 -8.07 16.48
CA ALA A 81 -19.02 -7.70 15.41
C ALA A 81 -19.76 -6.38 15.67
N LEU A 82 -20.23 -6.15 16.90
CA LEU A 82 -21.11 -5.02 17.25
C LEU A 82 -20.35 -3.80 17.76
N VAL A 83 -19.13 -3.98 18.29
CA VAL A 83 -18.35 -2.88 18.89
C VAL A 83 -17.06 -2.65 18.11
N VAL A 84 -16.19 -3.65 18.01
CA VAL A 84 -14.85 -3.46 17.43
C VAL A 84 -14.92 -3.13 15.94
N LEU A 85 -15.67 -3.91 15.15
CA LEU A 85 -15.77 -3.69 13.71
C LEU A 85 -16.37 -2.32 13.37
N PRO A 86 -17.51 -1.88 13.96
CA PRO A 86 -18.04 -0.54 13.74
C PRO A 86 -17.10 0.57 14.21
N ALA A 87 -16.47 0.42 15.37
CA ALA A 87 -15.53 1.43 15.89
C ALA A 87 -14.31 1.60 14.98
N VAL A 88 -13.69 0.51 14.53
CA VAL A 88 -12.54 0.55 13.60
C VAL A 88 -12.97 1.09 12.24
N THR A 89 -14.15 0.70 11.76
CA THR A 89 -14.71 1.19 10.50
C THR A 89 -14.97 2.70 10.56
N PHE A 90 -15.57 3.18 11.66
CA PHE A 90 -15.80 4.59 11.90
C PHE A 90 -14.49 5.37 12.00
N ALA A 91 -13.52 4.90 12.80
CA ALA A 91 -12.21 5.53 12.92
C ALA A 91 -11.50 5.64 11.57
N ARG A 92 -11.57 4.61 10.73
CA ARG A 92 -11.02 4.67 9.36
C ARG A 92 -11.80 5.62 8.47
N SER A 93 -13.13 5.64 8.53
CA SER A 93 -13.97 6.57 7.73
C SER A 93 -13.73 8.05 8.08
N ARG A 94 -13.26 8.32 9.30
CA ARG A 94 -12.88 9.64 9.79
C ARG A 94 -11.43 10.02 9.47
N ARG A 95 -10.64 9.11 8.91
CA ARG A 95 -9.27 9.40 8.51
C ARG A 95 -9.29 10.46 7.42
N ARG A 96 -8.62 11.58 7.70
CA ARG A 96 -8.41 12.65 6.73
C ARG A 96 -7.05 12.47 6.08
N THR A 97 -6.96 12.84 4.82
CA THR A 97 -5.68 13.09 4.17
C THR A 97 -4.92 14.14 5.00
N PRO A 98 -3.62 13.96 5.30
CA PRO A 98 -2.81 14.98 5.94
C PRO A 98 -2.93 16.34 5.23
N GLU A 99 -2.79 17.42 5.99
CA GLU A 99 -2.86 18.77 5.43
C GLU A 99 -1.78 18.99 4.37
N GLY A 100 -2.08 19.84 3.40
CA GLY A 100 -1.15 20.20 2.33
C GLY A 100 -1.07 19.22 1.16
N MET A 101 -1.77 18.09 1.21
CA MET A 101 -1.86 17.14 0.10
C MET A 101 -3.03 17.54 -0.81
N VAL A 102 -2.72 18.20 -1.92
CA VAL A 102 -3.73 18.62 -2.90
C VAL A 102 -3.78 17.59 -4.02
N ARG A 103 -4.98 17.12 -4.33
CA ARG A 103 -5.22 16.13 -5.38
C ARG A 103 -5.77 16.81 -6.61
N ASP A 104 -5.16 16.54 -7.76
CA ASP A 104 -5.78 16.75 -9.06
C ASP A 104 -5.90 15.38 -9.74
N ASP A 105 -7.12 14.93 -9.98
CA ASP A 105 -7.37 13.57 -10.47
C ASP A 105 -7.61 13.58 -11.98
N HIS A 106 -6.87 12.72 -12.68
CA HIS A 106 -7.21 12.30 -14.04
C HIS A 106 -7.71 10.84 -14.00
N ARG A 107 -9.00 10.65 -14.31
CA ARG A 107 -9.69 9.36 -14.14
C ARG A 107 -9.60 8.48 -15.39
N SER A 108 -9.32 7.20 -15.16
CA SER A 108 -9.31 6.05 -16.07
C SER A 108 -8.65 6.27 -17.44
N VAL A 109 -7.33 6.08 -17.49
CA VAL A 109 -6.52 6.32 -18.71
C VAL A 109 -6.74 5.23 -19.77
N LEU A 110 -7.36 4.11 -19.38
CA LEU A 110 -7.63 2.97 -20.26
C LEU A 110 -9.10 2.83 -20.64
N ASP A 111 -9.96 3.78 -20.25
CA ASP A 111 -11.37 3.79 -20.64
C ASP A 111 -11.52 3.82 -22.18
N GLY A 112 -12.43 2.99 -22.69
CA GLY A 112 -12.68 2.86 -24.13
C GLY A 112 -11.68 1.98 -24.89
N LYS A 113 -10.58 1.53 -24.27
CA LYS A 113 -9.71 0.49 -24.87
C LYS A 113 -10.40 -0.88 -24.78
N ASN A 114 -10.08 -1.77 -25.72
CA ASN A 114 -10.64 -3.13 -25.73
C ASN A 114 -10.08 -3.94 -24.54
N ARG A 115 -10.88 -4.06 -23.48
CA ARG A 115 -10.50 -4.80 -22.25
C ARG A 115 -10.03 -6.22 -22.51
N GLU A 116 -10.65 -6.93 -23.45
CA GLU A 116 -10.26 -8.32 -23.77
C GLU A 116 -8.84 -8.39 -24.35
N ALA A 117 -8.35 -7.32 -24.99
CA ALA A 117 -6.98 -7.27 -25.50
C ALA A 117 -5.92 -7.17 -24.38
N PHE A 118 -6.33 -6.88 -23.15
CA PHE A 118 -5.48 -6.81 -21.96
C PHE A 118 -5.51 -8.09 -21.12
N ILE A 119 -6.37 -9.05 -21.47
CA ILE A 119 -6.49 -10.32 -20.75
C ILE A 119 -5.62 -11.37 -21.42
N GLY A 120 -4.65 -11.89 -20.67
CA GLY A 120 -3.71 -12.89 -21.16
C GLY A 120 -4.30 -14.30 -21.15
N GLN A 121 -3.42 -15.30 -21.21
CA GLN A 121 -3.76 -16.74 -21.27
C GLN A 121 -3.24 -17.53 -20.05
N GLY A 122 -2.70 -16.84 -19.05
CA GLY A 122 -2.19 -17.43 -17.82
C GLY A 122 -3.29 -17.95 -16.90
N THR A 123 -2.88 -18.71 -15.88
CA THR A 123 -3.76 -19.46 -14.96
C THR A 123 -4.86 -18.61 -14.33
N PHE A 124 -4.57 -17.35 -13.99
CA PHE A 124 -5.52 -16.45 -13.32
C PHE A 124 -6.21 -15.44 -14.24
N SER A 125 -6.00 -15.53 -15.56
CA SER A 125 -6.59 -14.62 -16.55
C SER A 125 -8.12 -14.58 -16.50
N TRP A 126 -8.78 -15.70 -16.17
CA TRP A 126 -10.24 -15.78 -16.05
C TRP A 126 -10.80 -14.83 -14.99
N MET A 127 -10.03 -14.50 -13.95
CA MET A 127 -10.46 -13.59 -12.88
C MET A 127 -10.70 -12.18 -13.41
N LEU A 128 -9.95 -11.74 -14.42
CA LEU A 128 -10.12 -10.43 -15.07
C LEU A 128 -11.49 -10.29 -15.77
N ARG A 129 -12.14 -11.42 -16.10
CA ARG A 129 -13.47 -11.45 -16.73
C ARG A 129 -14.63 -11.42 -15.74
N LEU A 130 -14.34 -11.42 -14.43
CA LEU A 130 -15.39 -11.35 -13.41
C LEU A 130 -16.17 -10.02 -13.54
N PRO A 131 -17.52 -10.05 -13.49
CA PRO A 131 -18.32 -8.84 -13.62
C PRO A 131 -17.99 -7.79 -12.57
N GLY A 132 -17.76 -6.55 -13.00
CA GLY A 132 -17.42 -5.42 -12.12
C GLY A 132 -15.99 -5.45 -11.57
N ASN A 133 -15.13 -6.34 -12.06
CA ASN A 133 -13.73 -6.36 -11.69
C ASN A 133 -12.99 -5.15 -12.30
N GLU A 134 -12.42 -4.32 -11.42
CA GLU A 134 -11.74 -3.07 -11.75
C GLU A 134 -10.25 -3.26 -12.04
N SER A 135 -9.74 -4.50 -12.16
CA SER A 135 -8.31 -4.79 -12.31
C SER A 135 -7.63 -4.21 -13.56
N LEU A 136 -8.40 -3.73 -14.53
CA LEU A 136 -7.89 -3.10 -15.75
C LEU A 136 -8.21 -1.58 -15.79
N ASP A 137 -8.78 -1.03 -14.72
CA ASP A 137 -9.30 0.33 -14.66
C ASP A 137 -8.23 1.26 -14.08
N LEU A 138 -7.12 1.42 -14.81
CA LEU A 138 -5.96 2.18 -14.37
C LEU A 138 -6.29 3.64 -14.08
N THR A 139 -6.04 4.07 -12.85
CA THR A 139 -6.18 5.47 -12.42
C THR A 139 -4.80 6.13 -12.32
N VAL A 140 -4.70 7.40 -12.73
CA VAL A 140 -3.49 8.21 -12.49
C VAL A 140 -3.83 9.27 -11.44
N HIS A 141 -3.07 9.30 -10.36
CA HIS A 141 -3.21 10.31 -9.32
C HIS A 141 -2.12 11.35 -9.46
N GLU A 142 -2.49 12.62 -9.49
CA GLU A 142 -1.54 13.73 -9.44
C GLU A 142 -1.72 14.48 -8.11
N TRP A 143 -0.60 14.64 -7.42
CA TRP A 143 -0.59 15.17 -6.07
C TRP A 143 0.43 16.29 -5.94
N SER A 144 -0.01 17.45 -5.47
CA SER A 144 0.90 18.49 -4.99
C SER A 144 1.10 18.32 -3.48
N LEU A 145 2.33 18.02 -3.07
CA LEU A 145 2.70 17.75 -1.69
C LEU A 145 3.32 18.99 -1.07
N ARG A 146 2.56 19.70 -0.25
CA ARG A 146 3.09 20.83 0.52
C ARG A 146 3.96 20.30 1.67
N ILE A 147 5.27 20.37 1.49
CA ILE A 147 6.25 19.89 2.47
C ILE A 147 6.73 21.07 3.33
N PRO A 148 6.56 21.00 4.66
CA PRO A 148 7.12 22.01 5.57
C PRO A 148 8.64 22.07 5.45
N GLN A 149 9.19 23.29 5.34
CA GLN A 149 10.64 23.52 5.30
C GLN A 149 11.36 22.85 4.11
N LEU A 150 10.65 22.56 3.02
CA LEU A 150 11.27 22.11 1.78
C LEU A 150 12.27 23.18 1.28
N PRO A 151 13.53 22.82 1.00
CA PRO A 151 14.49 23.72 0.38
C PRO A 151 13.92 24.34 -0.91
N PRO A 152 14.10 25.64 -1.16
CA PRO A 152 13.55 26.31 -2.35
C PRO A 152 14.00 25.68 -3.67
N GLU A 153 15.19 25.07 -3.70
CA GLU A 153 15.75 24.42 -4.88
C GLU A 153 15.11 23.06 -5.19
N LEU A 154 14.29 22.52 -4.27
CA LEU A 154 13.50 21.30 -4.47
C LEU A 154 12.02 21.60 -4.76
N ASP A 155 11.65 22.87 -4.86
CA ASP A 155 10.29 23.28 -5.23
C ASP A 155 9.97 22.81 -6.66
N GLU A 156 8.75 22.32 -6.86
CA GLU A 156 8.27 21.70 -8.10
C GLU A 156 8.99 20.40 -8.51
N LEU A 157 9.81 19.79 -7.64
CA LEU A 157 10.43 18.50 -7.92
C LEU A 157 9.36 17.43 -8.17
N SER A 158 9.37 16.84 -9.37
CA SER A 158 8.36 15.88 -9.81
C SER A 158 8.82 14.43 -9.69
N ILE A 159 7.92 13.58 -9.18
CA ILE A 159 8.20 12.18 -8.86
C ILE A 159 7.09 11.30 -9.47
N LEU A 160 7.49 10.27 -10.21
CA LEU A 160 6.61 9.22 -10.69
C LEU A 160 6.81 7.95 -9.85
N HIS A 161 5.73 7.40 -9.32
CA HIS A 161 5.74 6.18 -8.50
C HIS A 161 4.88 5.08 -9.11
N LEU A 162 5.51 3.93 -9.36
CA LEU A 162 4.86 2.68 -9.73
C LEU A 162 5.21 1.60 -8.71
N THR A 163 4.33 0.62 -8.53
CA THR A 163 4.56 -0.50 -7.63
C THR A 163 3.65 -1.66 -7.96
N ASP A 164 4.06 -2.86 -7.52
CA ASP A 164 3.29 -4.09 -7.60
C ASP A 164 2.78 -4.33 -9.04
N LEU A 165 3.72 -4.40 -9.99
CA LEU A 165 3.41 -4.62 -11.40
C LEU A 165 2.93 -6.05 -11.65
N HIS A 166 3.45 -7.04 -10.91
CA HIS A 166 3.06 -8.45 -11.00
C HIS A 166 2.99 -8.98 -12.43
N PHE A 167 4.06 -8.77 -13.20
CA PHE A 167 4.14 -9.29 -14.56
C PHE A 167 3.94 -10.81 -14.55
N SER A 168 2.87 -11.21 -15.23
CA SER A 168 2.40 -12.58 -15.37
C SER A 168 1.52 -12.67 -16.60
N HIS A 169 1.34 -13.88 -17.13
CA HIS A 169 0.50 -14.14 -18.28
C HIS A 169 -0.99 -14.07 -17.94
N ALA A 170 -1.37 -13.82 -16.68
CA ALA A 170 -2.75 -13.47 -16.34
C ALA A 170 -3.21 -12.21 -17.10
N TYR A 171 -2.29 -11.25 -17.28
CA TYR A 171 -2.44 -10.09 -18.13
C TYR A 171 -1.80 -10.34 -19.50
N ASP A 172 -2.35 -9.75 -20.54
CA ASP A 172 -1.62 -9.61 -21.81
C ASP A 172 -0.59 -8.49 -21.65
N ARG A 173 0.59 -8.65 -22.25
CA ARG A 173 1.66 -7.64 -22.17
C ARG A 173 1.20 -6.25 -22.59
N ARG A 174 0.21 -6.14 -23.50
CA ARG A 174 -0.39 -4.87 -23.94
C ARG A 174 -0.97 -4.05 -22.79
N TYR A 175 -1.44 -4.68 -21.71
CA TYR A 175 -1.89 -3.97 -20.52
C TYR A 175 -0.76 -3.12 -19.94
N PHE A 176 0.40 -3.75 -19.70
CA PHE A 176 1.56 -3.06 -19.14
C PHE A 176 2.19 -2.07 -20.11
N GLU A 177 2.12 -2.31 -21.41
CA GLU A 177 2.53 -1.34 -22.42
C GLU A 177 1.69 -0.06 -22.36
N ALA A 178 0.37 -0.19 -22.13
CA ALA A 178 -0.56 0.92 -21.98
C ALA A 178 -0.41 1.62 -20.61
N VAL A 179 -0.12 0.89 -19.53
CA VAL A 179 0.25 1.46 -18.23
C VAL A 179 1.50 2.33 -18.37
N VAL A 180 2.56 1.80 -19.00
CA VAL A 180 3.81 2.54 -19.20
C VAL A 180 3.62 3.73 -20.12
N GLU A 181 2.77 3.62 -21.15
CA GLU A 181 2.38 4.75 -21.99
C GLU A 181 1.72 5.87 -21.17
N ALA A 182 0.79 5.53 -20.29
CA ALA A 182 0.17 6.48 -19.36
C ALA A 182 1.19 7.08 -18.36
N ALA A 183 2.13 6.28 -17.88
CA ALA A 183 3.21 6.74 -17.01
C ALA A 183 4.23 7.62 -17.75
N ALA A 184 4.42 7.44 -19.05
CA ALA A 184 5.35 8.24 -19.86
C ALA A 184 4.74 9.55 -20.40
N SER A 185 3.40 9.69 -20.39
CA SER A 185 2.71 10.86 -20.98
C SER A 185 3.03 12.19 -20.28
N ALA A 186 3.39 12.14 -18.99
CA ALA A 186 3.95 13.25 -18.24
C ALA A 186 5.30 12.79 -17.65
N PRO A 187 6.44 13.18 -18.23
CA PRO A 187 7.75 12.87 -17.65
C PRO A 187 7.88 13.45 -16.22
N ALA A 188 8.66 12.79 -15.38
CA ALA A 188 9.00 13.25 -14.03
C ALA A 188 10.52 13.34 -13.86
N ASP A 189 10.98 14.11 -12.89
CA ASP A 189 12.41 14.27 -12.62
C ASP A 189 13.01 13.00 -12.02
N LEU A 190 12.25 12.36 -11.13
CA LEU A 190 12.58 11.10 -10.48
C LEU A 190 11.52 10.03 -10.79
N VAL A 191 11.96 8.79 -10.99
CA VAL A 191 11.06 7.63 -11.15
C VAL A 191 11.37 6.58 -10.10
N PHE A 192 10.35 6.13 -9.39
CA PHE A 192 10.43 5.13 -8.34
C PHE A 192 9.58 3.90 -8.63
N VAL A 193 10.17 2.72 -8.50
CA VAL A 193 9.48 1.42 -8.58
C VAL A 193 9.62 0.69 -7.25
N THR A 194 8.52 0.52 -6.49
CA THR A 194 8.59 0.00 -5.11
C THR A 194 8.35 -1.51 -4.94
N GLY A 195 8.77 -2.31 -5.92
CA GLY A 195 8.80 -3.78 -5.81
C GLY A 195 7.59 -4.51 -6.39
N ASP A 196 7.65 -5.85 -6.27
CA ASP A 196 6.74 -6.84 -6.83
C ASP A 196 6.56 -6.67 -8.35
N LEU A 197 7.69 -6.75 -9.06
CA LEU A 197 7.72 -6.60 -10.50
C LEU A 197 7.17 -7.85 -11.21
N VAL A 198 7.49 -9.05 -10.72
CA VAL A 198 7.27 -10.30 -11.47
C VAL A 198 6.70 -11.42 -10.58
N ASP A 199 5.67 -12.10 -11.10
CA ASP A 199 5.14 -13.36 -10.53
C ASP A 199 5.52 -14.60 -11.35
N GLU A 200 5.80 -14.42 -12.64
CA GLU A 200 6.16 -15.51 -13.56
C GLU A 200 7.54 -15.24 -14.18
N PRO A 201 8.57 -16.09 -13.95
CA PRO A 201 9.96 -15.85 -14.39
C PRO A 201 10.14 -15.60 -15.89
N GLU A 202 9.22 -16.09 -16.72
CA GLU A 202 9.16 -15.85 -18.16
C GLU A 202 8.93 -14.36 -18.47
N CYS A 203 8.17 -13.66 -17.64
CA CYS A 203 7.87 -12.24 -17.81
C CYS A 203 9.01 -11.29 -17.39
N ILE A 204 10.13 -11.81 -16.86
CA ILE A 204 11.31 -10.97 -16.52
C ILE A 204 11.80 -10.20 -17.75
N GLU A 205 11.67 -10.78 -18.95
CA GLU A 205 12.06 -10.14 -20.21
C GLU A 205 11.22 -8.89 -20.54
N TRP A 206 10.08 -8.68 -19.87
CA TRP A 206 9.23 -7.50 -20.06
C TRP A 206 9.77 -6.28 -19.31
N ILE A 207 10.56 -6.46 -18.24
CA ILE A 207 11.06 -5.38 -17.38
C ILE A 207 11.80 -4.32 -18.19
N THR A 208 12.87 -4.71 -18.87
CA THR A 208 13.74 -3.76 -19.60
C THR A 208 12.99 -2.97 -20.67
N PRO A 209 12.28 -3.59 -21.65
CA PRO A 209 11.60 -2.85 -22.71
C PRO A 209 10.44 -1.97 -22.22
N LEU A 210 9.83 -2.32 -21.08
CA LEU A 210 8.77 -1.50 -20.47
C LEU A 210 9.35 -0.34 -19.66
N LEU A 211 10.17 -0.64 -18.66
CA LEU A 211 10.60 0.38 -17.69
C LEU A 211 11.64 1.36 -18.24
N ALA A 212 12.41 0.98 -19.27
CA ALA A 212 13.37 1.88 -19.91
C ALA A 212 12.69 3.07 -20.63
N ARG A 213 11.39 2.96 -20.93
CA ARG A 213 10.60 4.03 -21.58
C ARG A 213 10.29 5.20 -20.63
N LEU A 214 10.45 5.01 -19.32
CA LEU A 214 10.21 6.05 -18.33
C LEU A 214 11.44 6.95 -18.19
N SER A 215 11.21 8.25 -18.34
CA SER A 215 12.24 9.28 -18.18
C SER A 215 12.30 9.73 -16.72
N GLY A 216 13.52 9.80 -16.19
CA GLY A 216 13.84 10.30 -14.84
C GLY A 216 15.24 10.90 -14.86
N PRO A 217 15.41 12.14 -15.37
CA PRO A 217 16.72 12.75 -15.63
C PRO A 217 17.55 12.95 -14.35
N LEU A 218 16.92 13.12 -13.19
CA LEU A 218 17.61 13.20 -11.90
C LEU A 218 17.85 11.82 -11.27
N GLY A 219 17.21 10.78 -11.78
CA GLY A 219 17.45 9.40 -11.39
C GLY A 219 16.21 8.51 -11.47
N ARG A 220 16.48 7.22 -11.61
CA ARG A 220 15.48 6.16 -11.61
C ARG A 220 15.89 5.14 -10.57
N PHE A 221 15.05 4.90 -9.58
CA PHE A 221 15.37 4.03 -8.45
C PHE A 221 14.31 2.95 -8.32
N ALA A 222 14.74 1.74 -8.03
CA ALA A 222 13.85 0.62 -7.82
C ALA A 222 14.25 -0.14 -6.56
N ILE A 223 13.28 -0.76 -5.91
CA ILE A 223 13.53 -1.81 -4.92
C ILE A 223 12.86 -3.09 -5.40
N LEU A 224 13.24 -4.22 -4.82
CA LEU A 224 12.56 -5.48 -5.03
C LEU A 224 11.43 -5.65 -4.00
N GLY A 225 10.38 -6.37 -4.37
CA GLY A 225 9.29 -6.75 -3.48
C GLY A 225 9.44 -8.18 -2.96
N ASN A 226 8.54 -8.61 -2.10
CA ASN A 226 8.65 -9.95 -1.51
C ASN A 226 8.43 -11.06 -2.56
N HIS A 227 7.66 -10.81 -3.61
CA HIS A 227 7.53 -11.74 -4.73
C HIS A 227 8.84 -11.87 -5.48
N ASP A 228 9.51 -10.74 -5.77
CA ASP A 228 10.80 -10.75 -6.47
C ASP A 228 11.86 -11.54 -5.68
N HIS A 229 11.91 -11.39 -4.34
CA HIS A 229 12.78 -12.19 -3.46
C HIS A 229 12.42 -13.68 -3.42
N HIS A 230 11.14 -14.04 -3.60
CA HIS A 230 10.70 -15.44 -3.67
C HIS A 230 10.91 -16.07 -5.06
N HIS A 231 11.08 -15.24 -6.09
CA HIS A 231 11.37 -15.65 -7.47
C HIS A 231 12.87 -15.49 -7.78
N ASP A 232 13.22 -15.15 -9.02
CA ASP A 232 14.62 -15.02 -9.48
C ASP A 232 15.12 -13.59 -9.23
N MET A 233 15.32 -13.27 -7.95
CA MET A 233 15.73 -11.96 -7.43
C MET A 233 16.89 -11.36 -8.25
N ASP A 234 17.95 -12.14 -8.49
CA ASP A 234 19.14 -11.65 -9.18
C ASP A 234 18.86 -11.32 -10.65
N ARG A 235 18.04 -12.12 -11.34
CA ARG A 235 17.69 -11.86 -12.74
C ARG A 235 16.74 -10.68 -12.87
N ILE A 236 15.80 -10.51 -11.93
CA ILE A 236 14.90 -9.35 -11.85
C ILE A 236 15.72 -8.08 -11.59
N ALA A 237 16.63 -8.10 -10.62
CA ALA A 237 17.53 -6.98 -10.33
C ALA A 237 18.36 -6.60 -11.55
N ARG A 238 19.01 -7.57 -12.21
CA ARG A 238 19.79 -7.31 -13.44
C ARG A 238 18.95 -6.72 -14.57
N ALA A 239 17.74 -7.24 -14.81
CA ALA A 239 16.85 -6.71 -15.85
C ALA A 239 16.39 -5.27 -15.53
N THR A 240 16.17 -4.98 -14.25
CA THR A 240 15.79 -3.64 -13.75
C THR A 240 16.95 -2.66 -13.89
N THR A 241 18.17 -3.08 -13.52
CA THR A 241 19.40 -2.30 -13.76
C THR A 241 19.64 -2.06 -15.25
N ALA A 242 19.42 -3.07 -16.10
CA ALA A 242 19.52 -2.93 -17.56
C ALA A 242 18.45 -1.97 -18.14
N ALA A 243 17.32 -1.78 -17.45
CA ALA A 243 16.33 -0.75 -17.77
C ALA A 243 16.79 0.67 -17.36
N GLY A 244 17.94 0.77 -16.68
CA GLY A 244 18.58 2.02 -16.28
C GLY A 244 18.14 2.54 -14.91
N TYR A 245 17.73 1.64 -14.01
CA TYR A 245 17.39 1.95 -12.62
C TYR A 245 18.55 1.59 -11.69
N THR A 246 18.76 2.38 -10.65
CA THR A 246 19.55 1.99 -9.49
C THR A 246 18.67 1.14 -8.58
N VAL A 247 18.99 -0.16 -8.46
CA VAL A 247 18.29 -1.07 -7.56
C VAL A 247 18.87 -0.93 -6.15
N LEU A 248 18.02 -0.60 -5.18
CA LEU A 248 18.37 -0.43 -3.77
C LEU A 248 17.76 -1.58 -2.95
N ASP A 249 18.59 -2.33 -2.24
CA ASP A 249 18.12 -3.41 -1.36
C ASP A 249 18.81 -3.34 0.00
N GLY A 250 18.24 -2.54 0.90
CA GLY A 250 18.83 -2.21 2.20
C GLY A 250 19.84 -1.06 2.15
N ASP A 251 20.00 -0.42 0.99
CA ASP A 251 21.00 0.62 0.74
C ASP A 251 20.37 2.02 0.64
N VAL A 252 21.25 3.04 0.70
CA VAL A 252 20.90 4.45 0.53
C VAL A 252 21.77 5.06 -0.55
N ALA A 253 21.15 5.71 -1.52
CA ALA A 253 21.80 6.53 -2.53
C ALA A 253 21.61 8.02 -2.21
N THR A 254 22.47 8.86 -2.80
CA THR A 254 22.32 10.31 -2.76
C THR A 254 22.25 10.89 -4.16
N VAL A 255 21.37 11.85 -4.37
CA VAL A 255 21.25 12.63 -5.61
C VAL A 255 21.47 14.10 -5.29
N ASP A 256 22.22 14.80 -6.15
CA ASP A 256 22.30 16.26 -6.09
C ASP A 256 21.20 16.85 -6.98
N VAL A 257 20.35 17.68 -6.40
CA VAL A 257 19.30 18.41 -7.10
C VAL A 257 19.54 19.89 -6.86
N HIS A 258 20.05 20.58 -7.86
CA HIS A 258 20.32 22.02 -7.80
C HIS A 258 21.19 22.45 -6.60
N GLY A 259 22.18 21.62 -6.23
CA GLY A 259 23.08 21.88 -5.09
C GLY A 259 22.53 21.46 -3.72
N ARG A 260 21.37 20.81 -3.69
CA ARG A 260 20.79 20.16 -2.50
C ARG A 260 20.97 18.66 -2.56
N ARG A 261 21.32 18.07 -1.43
CA ARG A 261 21.50 16.62 -1.32
C ARG A 261 20.18 15.96 -0.94
N LEU A 262 19.73 15.05 -1.80
CA LEU A 262 18.59 14.17 -1.57
C LEU A 262 19.08 12.77 -1.16
N ALA A 263 18.60 12.25 -0.04
CA ALA A 263 18.84 10.85 0.34
C ALA A 263 17.68 9.97 -0.14
N ILE A 264 17.98 8.85 -0.80
CA ILE A 264 16.99 7.89 -1.29
C ILE A 264 17.36 6.51 -0.75
N GLY A 265 16.59 6.02 0.22
CA GLY A 265 16.74 4.68 0.79
C GLY A 265 15.82 3.69 0.12
N GLY A 266 16.23 2.42 0.02
CA GLY A 266 15.40 1.35 -0.52
C GLY A 266 15.45 0.08 0.33
N THR A 267 14.30 -0.54 0.61
CA THR A 267 14.28 -1.81 1.36
C THR A 267 13.01 -2.64 1.16
N CYS A 268 13.20 -3.95 1.09
CA CYS A 268 12.15 -4.96 1.16
C CYS A 268 12.07 -5.65 2.54
N ALA A 269 12.61 -5.05 3.61
CA ALA A 269 12.54 -5.66 4.93
C ALA A 269 11.07 -5.88 5.35
N PRO A 270 10.72 -7.03 5.97
CA PRO A 270 11.64 -8.06 6.49
C PRO A 270 12.01 -9.19 5.52
N TRP A 271 11.63 -9.14 4.25
CA TRP A 271 11.99 -10.16 3.25
C TRP A 271 13.39 -9.96 2.68
N GLY A 272 13.78 -8.70 2.47
CA GLY A 272 15.13 -8.27 2.14
C GLY A 272 15.90 -7.68 3.32
N PRO A 273 17.17 -7.26 3.11
CA PRO A 273 17.96 -6.48 4.05
C PRO A 273 17.24 -5.17 4.44
N ALA A 274 17.43 -4.80 5.70
CA ALA A 274 16.95 -3.53 6.24
C ALA A 274 18.03 -2.45 6.12
N ILE A 275 17.62 -1.20 5.93
CA ILE A 275 18.53 -0.06 6.03
C ILE A 275 19.15 -0.02 7.42
N ALA A 276 20.48 0.02 7.45
CA ALA A 276 21.27 0.05 8.67
C ALA A 276 21.02 1.34 9.47
N ALA A 277 21.09 1.25 10.80
CA ALA A 277 21.00 2.44 11.63
C ALA A 277 22.21 3.35 11.37
N GLY A 278 21.97 4.65 11.18
CA GLY A 278 23.03 5.63 10.92
C GLY A 278 23.60 5.63 9.50
N SER A 279 23.07 4.82 8.58
CA SER A 279 23.47 4.85 7.16
C SER A 279 22.75 5.92 6.34
N ILE A 280 21.84 6.67 6.95
CA ILE A 280 21.17 7.80 6.31
C ILE A 280 22.15 8.97 6.35
N PRO A 281 22.67 9.42 5.21
CA PRO A 281 23.58 10.55 5.19
C PRO A 281 22.83 11.84 5.57
N GLU A 282 23.58 12.84 6.05
CA GLU A 282 23.05 14.19 6.16
C GLU A 282 22.61 14.68 4.78
N ALA A 283 21.34 15.07 4.66
CA ALA A 283 20.66 15.43 3.43
C ALA A 283 19.64 16.53 3.71
N ASP A 284 19.38 17.39 2.72
CA ASP A 284 18.40 18.47 2.82
C ASP A 284 16.95 17.95 2.76
N PHE A 285 16.74 16.77 2.16
CA PHE A 285 15.47 16.04 2.15
C PHE A 285 15.69 14.54 1.89
N SER A 286 14.87 13.69 2.48
CA SER A 286 15.07 12.24 2.48
C SER A 286 13.79 11.46 2.11
N MET A 287 13.96 10.47 1.24
CA MET A 287 12.88 9.61 0.76
C MET A 287 13.18 8.13 0.97
N LEU A 288 12.19 7.41 1.48
CA LEU A 288 12.25 5.96 1.67
C LEU A 288 11.34 5.24 0.68
N LEU A 289 11.94 4.44 -0.18
CA LEU A 289 11.26 3.43 -0.97
C LEU A 289 11.15 2.17 -0.12
N SER A 290 9.94 1.84 0.32
CA SER A 290 9.69 0.64 1.12
C SER A 290 8.63 -0.21 0.46
N HIS A 291 8.87 -1.51 0.32
CA HIS A 291 7.87 -2.34 -0.33
C HIS A 291 6.57 -2.41 0.51
N THR A 292 6.70 -2.48 1.85
CA THR A 292 5.56 -2.58 2.78
C THR A 292 5.38 -1.33 3.65
N PRO A 293 4.13 -0.90 3.93
CA PRO A 293 3.90 0.17 4.90
C PRO A 293 4.15 -0.25 6.36
N ASP A 294 4.47 -1.52 6.63
CA ASP A 294 4.77 -1.98 7.99
C ASP A 294 6.05 -1.36 8.58
N LEU A 295 6.88 -0.70 7.76
CA LEU A 295 8.04 0.04 8.23
C LEU A 295 7.72 1.48 8.67
N ALA A 296 6.47 1.94 8.60
CA ALA A 296 6.12 3.35 8.82
C ALA A 296 6.64 3.94 10.14
N TYR A 297 6.51 3.23 11.25
CA TYR A 297 7.05 3.70 12.55
C TYR A 297 8.57 3.66 12.62
N LYS A 298 9.20 2.68 11.95
CA LYS A 298 10.66 2.60 11.88
C LYS A 298 11.20 3.74 11.03
N ALA A 299 10.53 4.07 9.93
CA ALA A 299 10.88 5.18 9.06
C ALA A 299 10.81 6.53 9.81
N ALA A 300 9.73 6.74 10.55
CA ALA A 300 9.59 7.92 11.42
C ALA A 300 10.67 8.01 12.49
N ALA A 301 10.98 6.89 13.16
CA ALA A 301 12.07 6.85 14.14
C ALA A 301 13.46 7.07 13.53
N GLN A 302 13.63 6.80 12.24
CA GLN A 302 14.85 7.06 11.48
C GLN A 302 14.90 8.47 10.88
N GLY A 303 13.80 9.23 10.92
CA GLY A 303 13.75 10.61 10.45
C GLY A 303 13.56 10.77 8.95
N TRP A 304 13.03 9.77 8.23
CA TRP A 304 12.72 9.93 6.81
C TRP A 304 11.59 10.97 6.60
N ASP A 305 11.71 11.84 5.61
CA ASP A 305 10.69 12.88 5.38
C ASP A 305 9.48 12.34 4.62
N PHE A 306 9.73 11.54 3.58
CA PHE A 306 8.69 10.97 2.72
C PHE A 306 8.92 9.48 2.44
N MET A 307 7.88 8.67 2.57
CA MET A 307 7.92 7.23 2.39
C MET A 307 6.88 6.78 1.35
N LEU A 308 7.33 6.01 0.36
CA LEU A 308 6.48 5.48 -0.70
C LEU A 308 6.39 3.95 -0.58
N CYS A 309 5.16 3.43 -0.58
CA CYS A 309 4.89 2.02 -0.34
C CYS A 309 3.93 1.37 -1.34
N GLY A 310 4.05 0.04 -1.47
CA GLY A 310 3.14 -0.83 -2.21
C GLY A 310 2.58 -1.96 -1.34
N HIS A 311 2.63 -3.19 -1.84
CA HIS A 311 2.35 -4.49 -1.19
C HIS A 311 0.89 -4.76 -0.81
N ASN A 312 0.18 -3.76 -0.27
CA ASN A 312 -1.14 -3.97 0.31
C ASN A 312 -2.27 -4.02 -0.73
N HIS A 313 -2.05 -3.53 -1.96
CA HIS A 313 -3.04 -3.46 -3.04
C HIS A 313 -4.40 -2.82 -2.67
N GLY A 314 -4.44 -1.95 -1.65
CA GLY A 314 -5.71 -1.47 -1.11
C GLY A 314 -6.60 -2.55 -0.49
N GLY A 315 -6.09 -3.77 -0.32
CA GLY A 315 -6.76 -4.99 0.11
C GLY A 315 -7.45 -5.79 -0.99
N GLN A 316 -7.32 -5.39 -2.27
CA GLN A 316 -7.93 -6.00 -3.47
C GLN A 316 -9.46 -6.08 -3.51
N ILE A 317 -10.14 -6.37 -2.40
CA ILE A 317 -11.59 -6.40 -2.30
C ILE A 317 -11.98 -5.53 -1.13
N ARG A 318 -12.60 -4.40 -1.44
CA ARG A 318 -13.07 -3.43 -0.48
C ARG A 318 -14.59 -3.48 -0.43
N LEU A 319 -15.10 -3.94 0.71
CA LEU A 319 -16.53 -3.94 0.96
C LEU A 319 -17.03 -2.50 1.20
N PRO A 320 -18.22 -2.14 0.71
CA PRO A 320 -18.84 -0.85 1.02
C PRO A 320 -18.87 -0.62 2.53
N VAL A 321 -18.48 0.58 2.97
CA VAL A 321 -18.36 0.99 4.38
C VAL A 321 -17.25 0.25 5.15
N ILE A 322 -17.22 -1.09 5.14
CA ILE A 322 -16.29 -1.95 5.89
C ILE A 322 -14.85 -1.90 5.36
N GLY A 323 -14.62 -1.51 4.11
CA GLY A 323 -13.30 -1.39 3.50
C GLY A 323 -12.63 -2.75 3.24
N PRO A 324 -11.29 -2.83 3.26
CA PRO A 324 -10.60 -4.09 2.96
C PRO A 324 -10.89 -5.11 4.07
N VAL A 325 -10.82 -6.38 3.72
CA VAL A 325 -10.97 -7.48 4.70
C VAL A 325 -9.64 -8.19 4.89
N LEU A 326 -9.05 -8.67 3.80
CA LEU A 326 -7.74 -9.29 3.77
C LEU A 326 -6.69 -8.29 3.31
N MET A 327 -5.64 -8.13 4.10
CA MET A 327 -4.52 -7.25 3.84
C MET A 327 -3.33 -7.74 4.68
N PRO A 328 -2.35 -8.44 4.07
CA PRO A 328 -1.24 -9.05 4.77
C PRO A 328 -0.31 -7.96 5.35
N SER A 329 -0.54 -7.61 6.61
CA SER A 329 0.18 -6.54 7.32
C SER A 329 0.11 -6.79 8.82
N ARG A 330 1.21 -6.51 9.51
CA ARG A 330 1.32 -6.54 10.98
C ARG A 330 0.37 -5.55 11.65
N PHE A 331 0.02 -4.47 10.96
CA PHE A 331 -0.96 -3.49 11.42
C PHE A 331 -2.35 -3.73 10.84
N SER A 332 -2.55 -4.88 10.19
CA SER A 332 -3.76 -5.24 9.49
C SER A 332 -4.24 -4.06 8.63
N ARG A 333 -5.52 -3.73 8.69
CA ARG A 333 -6.19 -2.72 7.85
C ARG A 333 -5.83 -1.26 8.14
N ARG A 334 -4.82 -1.00 8.99
CA ARG A 334 -4.46 0.36 9.37
C ARG A 334 -3.91 1.15 8.18
N PHE A 335 -2.93 0.60 7.46
CA PHE A 335 -2.25 1.30 6.36
C PHE A 335 -2.77 0.79 5.01
N ASP A 336 -4.04 1.08 4.70
CA ASP A 336 -4.73 0.47 3.57
C ASP A 336 -4.46 1.13 2.21
N ARG A 337 -4.61 2.45 2.09
CA ARG A 337 -4.22 3.21 0.88
C ARG A 337 -4.13 4.71 1.16
N GLY A 338 -3.42 5.44 0.30
CA GLY A 338 -3.30 6.89 0.33
C GLY A 338 -2.32 7.38 1.41
N PHE A 339 -2.51 8.62 1.87
CA PHE A 339 -1.57 9.28 2.76
C PHE A 339 -1.78 8.99 4.25
N PHE A 340 -0.66 8.94 4.95
CA PHE A 340 -0.54 8.78 6.40
C PHE A 340 0.56 9.69 6.92
N ARG A 341 0.38 10.25 8.12
CA ARG A 341 1.41 11.00 8.83
C ARG A 341 1.81 10.25 10.09
N ILE A 342 3.10 9.99 10.24
CA ILE A 342 3.72 9.50 11.47
C ILE A 342 4.94 10.40 11.66
N ASP A 343 4.78 11.46 12.46
CA ASP A 343 5.75 12.54 12.48
C ASP A 343 7.18 12.03 12.78
N PRO A 344 8.18 12.49 11.99
CA PRO A 344 8.08 13.52 10.94
C PRO A 344 7.58 13.01 9.57
N THR A 345 7.59 11.70 9.34
CA THR A 345 7.39 11.07 8.03
C THR A 345 5.98 11.21 7.47
N LEU A 346 5.88 11.72 6.24
CA LEU A 346 4.74 11.51 5.36
C LEU A 346 4.87 10.15 4.68
N MET A 347 3.82 9.34 4.67
CA MET A 347 3.81 8.06 3.96
C MET A 347 2.66 8.04 2.95
N TYR A 348 2.91 7.52 1.75
CA TYR A 348 1.89 7.19 0.75
C TYR A 348 1.87 5.69 0.48
N VAL A 349 0.69 5.07 0.57
CA VAL A 349 0.49 3.65 0.28
C VAL A 349 -0.30 3.51 -1.01
N SER A 350 0.38 3.06 -2.06
CA SER A 350 -0.22 2.83 -3.37
C SER A 350 -1.07 1.57 -3.40
N GLN A 351 -2.07 1.58 -4.29
CA GLN A 351 -2.89 0.40 -4.59
C GLN A 351 -2.22 -0.55 -5.60
N GLY A 352 -1.08 -0.18 -6.18
CA GLY A 352 -0.33 -0.98 -7.16
C GLY A 352 -1.02 -1.09 -8.52
N VAL A 353 -0.26 -1.54 -9.52
CA VAL A 353 -0.69 -1.58 -10.94
C VAL A 353 -1.30 -2.93 -11.32
N GLY A 354 -0.68 -4.01 -10.87
CA GLY A 354 -1.07 -5.39 -11.12
C GLY A 354 -1.45 -6.10 -9.82
N ALA A 355 -1.59 -7.42 -9.90
CA ALA A 355 -1.80 -8.31 -8.76
C ALA A 355 -1.63 -9.76 -9.21
N LYS A 356 -1.00 -10.60 -8.38
CA LYS A 356 -0.89 -12.06 -8.60
C LYS A 356 -2.25 -12.72 -8.88
N HIS A 357 -3.25 -12.36 -8.09
CA HIS A 357 -4.64 -12.77 -8.30
C HIS A 357 -5.42 -11.54 -8.74
N PRO A 358 -5.71 -11.36 -10.04
CA PRO A 358 -6.12 -10.06 -10.58
C PRO A 358 -7.62 -9.78 -10.35
N ILE A 359 -8.03 -9.71 -9.09
CA ILE A 359 -9.39 -9.37 -8.64
C ILE A 359 -9.31 -8.05 -7.87
N ARG A 360 -10.04 -7.04 -8.35
CA ARG A 360 -10.14 -5.72 -7.71
C ARG A 360 -11.60 -5.26 -7.66
N TYR A 361 -12.08 -4.92 -6.46
CA TYR A 361 -13.38 -4.30 -6.22
C TYR A 361 -13.27 -3.17 -5.20
N GLY A 362 -13.62 -1.96 -5.58
CA GLY A 362 -13.48 -0.72 -4.81
C GLY A 362 -12.04 -0.22 -4.68
N CYS A 363 -11.08 -0.79 -5.43
CA CYS A 363 -9.65 -0.47 -5.40
C CYS A 363 -8.99 -0.66 -6.78
N PRO A 364 -9.32 0.21 -7.74
CA PRO A 364 -8.70 0.17 -9.06
C PRO A 364 -7.17 0.29 -8.96
N PRO A 365 -6.43 -0.26 -9.93
CA PRO A 365 -4.99 -0.09 -10.00
C PRO A 365 -4.62 1.38 -10.23
N GLU A 366 -3.45 1.79 -9.76
CA GLU A 366 -3.02 3.19 -9.82
C GLU A 366 -1.55 3.40 -10.20
N ILE A 367 -1.29 4.56 -10.81
CA ILE A 367 0.03 5.20 -10.88
C ILE A 367 -0.09 6.52 -10.11
N SER A 368 0.94 6.88 -9.35
CA SER A 368 0.94 8.14 -8.60
C SER A 368 2.05 9.07 -9.06
N ARG A 369 1.71 10.34 -9.22
CA ARG A 369 2.62 11.45 -9.52
C ARG A 369 2.58 12.42 -8.36
N PHE A 370 3.76 12.87 -7.95
CA PHE A 370 3.90 13.81 -6.86
C PHE A 370 4.74 15.00 -7.33
N THR A 371 4.27 16.20 -7.03
CA THR A 371 5.05 17.43 -7.16
C THR A 371 5.29 17.94 -5.75
N LEU A 372 6.55 18.06 -5.34
CA LEU A 372 6.87 18.66 -4.07
C LEU A 372 6.67 20.17 -4.18
N VAL A 373 5.90 20.74 -3.25
CA VAL A 373 5.62 22.17 -3.20
C VAL A 373 6.09 22.70 -1.86
N ARG A 374 6.84 23.78 -1.89
CA ARG A 374 7.30 24.45 -0.69
C ARG A 374 6.12 24.98 0.11
N HIS A 375 6.06 24.63 1.40
CA HIS A 375 5.14 25.24 2.34
C HIS A 375 5.88 26.22 3.24
N ASP A 376 5.80 27.50 2.91
CA ASP A 376 6.23 28.56 3.80
C ASP A 376 5.29 28.63 4.99
N VAL A 377 5.68 27.96 6.09
CA VAL A 377 5.11 28.28 7.39
C VAL A 377 5.60 29.69 7.70
N ALA A 378 4.69 30.67 7.64
CA ALA A 378 4.98 32.03 8.08
C ALA A 378 5.64 31.94 9.46
N ALA A 379 6.84 32.53 9.60
CA ALA A 379 7.56 32.57 10.86
C ALA A 379 6.58 33.00 11.99
N PRO A 380 6.66 32.41 13.20
CA PRO A 380 5.87 32.90 14.31
C PRO A 380 6.12 34.39 14.41
N ARG A 381 5.06 35.21 14.31
CA ARG A 381 5.18 36.66 14.52
C ARG A 381 5.86 36.84 15.86
N ASP A 382 7.07 37.39 15.81
CA ASP A 382 7.86 37.73 16.97
C ASP A 382 7.02 38.60 17.92
N GLN A 383 6.54 38.00 19.03
CA GLN A 383 5.74 38.68 20.04
C GLN A 383 6.61 39.55 20.97
N SER A 384 7.83 39.93 20.57
CA SER A 384 8.71 40.76 21.39
C SER A 384 8.63 42.26 21.11
N ALA A 385 7.88 42.72 20.09
CA ALA A 385 7.70 44.15 19.83
C ALA A 385 6.42 44.71 20.51
N GLY A 386 6.39 44.70 21.84
CA GLY A 386 5.18 45.10 22.58
C GLY A 386 5.37 45.46 24.05
N ALA A 387 6.53 45.99 24.47
CA ALA A 387 6.68 46.51 25.83
C ALA A 387 7.65 47.71 25.89
N ALA A 388 7.19 48.86 25.42
CA ALA A 388 7.77 50.15 25.80
C ALA A 388 6.66 51.20 25.85
N ARG A 389 5.96 51.28 26.99
CA ARG A 389 5.30 52.52 27.43
C ARG A 389 5.83 52.82 28.83
N GLN A 390 6.69 53.84 28.90
CA GLN A 390 7.06 54.51 30.14
C GLN A 390 5.80 55.16 30.76
N PRO A 391 5.64 55.14 32.09
CA PRO A 391 4.68 56.03 32.73
C PRO A 391 5.31 57.42 32.91
N VAL A 392 4.54 58.42 32.48
CA VAL A 392 4.76 59.84 32.79
C VAL A 392 4.38 60.07 34.25
N GLU A 393 5.25 60.77 34.98
CA GLU A 393 5.03 61.26 36.35
C GLU A 393 3.83 62.21 36.45
N ALA A 394 3.05 62.06 37.52
CA ALA A 394 2.43 63.14 38.28
C ALA A 394 2.05 62.64 39.67
#